data_AF-A0A2V6JAI8-F1
#
_entry.id   AF-A0A2V6JAI8-F1
#
_cell.length_a   1.000
_cell.length_b   1.000
_cell.length_c   1.000
_cell.angle_alpha   90.00
_cell.angle_beta   90.00
_cell.angle_gamma   90.00
#
_symmetry.space_group_name_H-M   'P 1'
#
loop_
_entity.id
_entity.type
_entity.pdbx_description
1 polymer ?
#
loop_
_entity_poly.entity_id
_entity_poly.type
_entity_poly.pdbx_seq_one_letter_code
_entity_poly.pdbx_strand_id
1 'polypeptide(L)'
;MCAESNSGSARSEVIKLIRHRLHEPLGPTLLVLQLLLREESLSPQGVALIRMLQRSIKEEVRAIQELLSIIERFIQEPVQADSRTE
;
A
#
# COMPACT_ATOMS: atom_id res chain seq x y z
N MET A 1 -33.10 -7.28 5.24
CA MET A 1 -32.22 -6.66 4.23
C MET A 1 -31.08 -5.88 4.90
N CYS A 2 -30.20 -6.55 5.68
CA CYS A 2 -29.19 -5.86 6.50
C CYS A 2 -27.77 -6.44 6.36
N ALA A 3 -27.57 -7.47 5.53
CA ALA A 3 -26.28 -8.14 5.42
C ALA A 3 -25.30 -7.43 4.47
N GLU A 4 -25.83 -6.81 3.40
CA GLU A 4 -25.00 -6.15 2.38
C GLU A 4 -24.28 -4.91 2.92
N SER A 5 -24.98 -4.07 3.70
CA SER A 5 -24.42 -2.85 4.29
C SER A 5 -23.29 -3.12 5.29
N ASN A 6 -23.33 -4.23 6.03
CA ASN A 6 -22.29 -4.58 6.99
C ASN A 6 -21.00 -5.07 6.29
N SER A 7 -21.14 -5.77 5.16
CA SER A 7 -20.00 -6.29 4.38
C SER A 7 -19.20 -5.20 3.66
N GLY A 8 -19.87 -4.14 3.17
CA GLY A 8 -19.20 -2.99 2.55
C GLY A 8 -18.37 -2.17 3.57
N SER A 9 -18.88 -2.04 4.80
CA SER A 9 -18.18 -1.34 5.89
C SER A 9 -16.88 -2.06 6.28
N ALA A 10 -16.93 -3.38 6.48
CA ALA A 10 -15.77 -4.18 6.85
C ALA A 10 -14.66 -4.17 5.78
N ARG A 11 -15.03 -4.22 4.48
CA ARG A 11 -14.06 -4.12 3.37
C ARG A 11 -13.36 -2.76 3.34
N SER A 12 -14.10 -1.67 3.55
CA SER A 12 -13.53 -0.32 3.62
C SER A 12 -12.56 -0.16 4.80
N GLU A 13 -12.90 -0.73 5.95
CA GLU A 13 -12.04 -0.71 7.14
C GLU A 13 -10.73 -1.47 6.92
N VAL A 14 -10.76 -2.64 6.27
CA VAL A 14 -9.55 -3.39 5.92
C VAL A 14 -8.67 -2.57 4.99
N ILE A 15 -9.23 -1.93 3.97
CA ILE A 15 -8.44 -1.12 3.03
C ILE A 15 -7.82 0.09 3.73
N LYS A 16 -8.57 0.76 4.62
CA LYS A 16 -8.02 1.83 5.48
C LYS A 16 -6.89 1.33 6.36
N LEU A 17 -7.05 0.16 6.99
CA LEU A 17 -6.03 -0.45 7.82
C LEU A 17 -4.75 -0.75 7.01
N ILE A 18 -4.87 -1.31 5.81
CA ILE A 18 -3.72 -1.58 4.95
C ILE A 18 -3.04 -0.27 4.56
N ARG A 19 -3.79 0.75 4.10
CA ARG A 19 -3.23 2.08 3.79
C ARG A 19 -2.46 2.67 4.98
N HIS A 20 -3.05 2.60 6.17
CA HIS A 20 -2.41 3.08 7.40
C HIS A 20 -1.11 2.32 7.72
N ARG A 21 -1.12 0.98 7.62
CA ARG A 21 0.07 0.14 7.81
C ARG A 21 1.13 0.32 6.72
N LEU A 22 0.76 0.78 5.53
CA LEU A 22 1.72 1.18 4.49
C LEU A 22 2.36 2.55 4.73
N HIS A 23 1.75 3.42 5.53
CA HIS A 23 2.28 4.76 5.74
C HIS A 23 3.03 4.89 7.07
N GLU A 24 2.54 4.27 8.15
CA GLU A 24 3.07 4.52 9.50
C GLU A 24 4.41 3.87 9.88
N PRO A 25 4.80 2.67 9.41
CA PRO A 25 6.16 2.17 9.66
C PRO A 25 7.17 2.64 8.58
N LEU A 26 6.68 3.03 7.40
CA LEU A 26 7.52 3.25 6.23
C LEU A 26 8.17 4.62 6.17
N GLY A 27 7.45 5.67 6.58
CA GLY A 27 8.03 7.00 6.75
C GLY A 27 9.26 6.99 7.69
N PRO A 28 9.11 6.47 8.93
CA PRO A 28 10.23 6.33 9.86
C PRO A 28 11.37 5.45 9.32
N THR A 29 11.05 4.32 8.68
CA THR A 29 12.07 3.42 8.10
C THR A 29 12.89 4.13 7.01
N LEU A 30 12.23 4.83 6.08
CA LEU A 30 12.91 5.58 5.02
C LEU A 30 13.76 6.72 5.59
N LEU A 31 13.28 7.39 6.64
CA LEU A 31 14.04 8.42 7.35
C LEU A 31 15.31 7.84 7.98
N VAL A 32 15.22 6.72 8.69
CA VAL A 32 16.39 6.04 9.29
C VAL A 32 17.40 5.67 8.21
N LEU A 33 16.96 5.07 7.09
CA LEU A 33 17.85 4.76 5.96
C LEU A 33 18.53 6.02 5.40
N GLN A 34 17.82 7.15 5.39
CA GLN A 34 18.37 8.42 4.89
C GLN A 34 19.35 9.07 5.88
N LEU A 35 19.17 8.85 7.19
CA LEU A 35 20.12 9.24 8.21
C LEU A 35 21.40 8.39 8.13
N LEU A 36 21.27 7.07 7.92
CA LEU A 36 22.43 6.19 7.73
C LEU A 36 23.32 6.66 6.59
N LEU A 37 22.75 7.16 5.48
CA LEU A 37 23.52 7.71 4.36
C LEU A 37 24.39 8.93 4.70
N ARG A 38 24.22 9.53 5.87
CA ARG A 38 25.05 10.66 6.35
C ARG A 38 26.25 10.20 7.16
N GLU A 39 26.34 8.92 7.51
CA GLU A 39 27.45 8.35 8.27
C GLU A 39 28.72 8.29 7.40
N GLU A 40 29.78 8.99 7.83
CA GLU A 40 31.06 9.06 7.11
C GLU A 40 31.80 7.72 7.03
N SER A 41 31.41 6.76 7.87
CA SER A 41 32.01 5.42 7.94
C SER A 41 31.46 4.42 6.91
N LEU A 42 30.43 4.79 6.15
CA LEU A 42 29.84 3.88 5.15
C LEU A 42 30.77 3.69 3.95
N SER A 43 31.00 2.43 3.60
CA SER A 43 31.64 2.08 2.34
C SER A 43 30.74 2.44 1.14
N PRO A 44 31.32 2.65 -0.06
CA PRO A 44 30.55 2.87 -1.28
C PRO A 44 29.50 1.76 -1.54
N GLN A 45 29.84 0.51 -1.23
CA GLN A 45 28.92 -0.62 -1.35
C GLN A 45 27.77 -0.52 -0.33
N GLY A 46 28.05 -0.11 0.90
CA GLY A 46 27.03 0.13 1.93
C GLY A 46 26.05 1.22 1.50
N VAL A 47 26.55 2.33 0.97
CA VAL A 47 25.72 3.41 0.39
C VAL A 47 24.83 2.88 -0.74
N ALA A 48 25.38 2.07 -1.64
CA ALA A 48 24.62 1.50 -2.75
C ALA A 48 23.49 0.57 -2.26
N LEU A 49 23.77 -0.28 -1.28
CA LEU A 49 22.76 -1.16 -0.67
C LEU A 49 21.64 -0.39 0.02
N ILE A 50 21.98 0.65 0.79
CA ILE A 50 20.97 1.49 1.45
C ILE A 50 20.08 2.19 0.42
N ARG A 51 20.67 2.75 -0.65
CA ARG A 51 19.90 3.38 -1.73
C ARG A 51 19.00 2.39 -2.47
N MET A 52 19.50 1.18 -2.72
CA MET A 52 18.73 0.10 -3.33
C MET A 52 17.54 -0.26 -2.44
N LEU A 53 17.76 -0.47 -1.14
CA LEU A 53 16.71 -0.77 -0.17
C LEU A 53 15.66 0.33 -0.11
N GLN A 54 16.07 1.61 -0.06
CA GLN A 54 15.14 2.74 -0.10
C GLN A 54 14.29 2.76 -1.37
N ARG A 55 14.86 2.39 -2.53
CA ARG A 55 14.13 2.31 -3.79
C ARG A 55 13.13 1.15 -3.78
N SER A 56 13.58 -0.06 -3.45
CA SER A 56 12.72 -1.25 -3.42
C SER A 56 11.54 -1.05 -2.48
N ILE A 57 11.77 -0.48 -1.28
CA ILE A 57 10.71 -0.14 -0.36
C ILE A 57 9.67 0.80 -0.99
N LYS A 58 10.11 1.87 -1.66
CA LYS A 58 9.19 2.83 -2.31
C LYS A 58 8.39 2.20 -3.45
N GLU A 59 9.02 1.32 -4.22
CA GLU A 59 8.36 0.60 -5.33
C GLU A 59 7.29 -0.35 -4.82
N GLU A 60 7.58 -1.16 -3.78
CA GLU A 60 6.60 -2.06 -3.16
C GLU A 60 5.39 -1.30 -2.59
N VAL A 61 5.64 -0.18 -1.90
CA VAL A 61 4.55 0.66 -1.36
C VAL A 61 3.65 1.17 -2.48
N ARG A 62 4.24 1.65 -3.57
CA ARG A 62 3.49 2.12 -4.74
C ARG A 62 2.66 0.99 -5.36
N ALA A 63 3.25 -0.19 -5.54
CA ALA A 63 2.54 -1.34 -6.09
C ALA A 63 1.34 -1.75 -5.23
N ILE A 64 1.50 -1.78 -3.91
CA ILE A 64 0.40 -2.12 -3.00
C ILE A 64 -0.69 -1.03 -3.04
N GLN A 65 -0.33 0.26 -3.10
CA GLN A 65 -1.30 1.35 -3.25
C GLN A 65 -2.10 1.26 -4.57
N GLU A 66 -1.44 0.90 -5.67
CA GLU A 66 -2.08 0.69 -6.96
C GLU A 66 -3.06 -0.50 -6.90
N LEU A 67 -2.63 -1.63 -6.32
CA LEU A 67 -3.49 -2.79 -6.11
C LEU A 67 -4.71 -2.48 -5.23
N LEU A 68 -4.54 -1.75 -4.13
CA LEU A 68 -5.65 -1.33 -3.27
C LEU A 68 -6.63 -0.44 -4.03
N SER A 69 -6.13 0.47 -4.86
CA SER A 69 -6.98 1.35 -5.68
C SER A 69 -7.79 0.55 -6.71
N ILE A 70 -7.22 -0.50 -7.29
CA ILE A 70 -7.92 -1.43 -8.18
C ILE A 70 -9.00 -2.20 -7.42
N ILE A 71 -8.67 -2.75 -6.25
CA ILE A 71 -9.62 -3.49 -5.39
C ILE A 71 -10.78 -2.58 -4.96
N GLU A 72 -10.51 -1.34 -4.57
CA GLU A 72 -11.55 -0.36 -4.23
C GLU A 72 -12.51 -0.13 -5.40
N ARG A 73 -11.99 0.00 -6.64
CA ARG A 73 -12.82 0.16 -7.85
C ARG A 73 -13.67 -1.08 -8.11
N PHE A 74 -13.10 -2.28 -8.05
CA PHE A 74 -13.85 -3.53 -8.24
C PHE A 74 -14.94 -3.75 -7.19
N ILE A 75 -14.73 -3.31 -5.94
CA ILE A 75 -15.75 -3.42 -4.89
C ILE A 75 -16.89 -2.41 -5.12
N GLN A 76 -16.58 -1.25 -5.72
CA GLN A 76 -17.54 -0.17 -5.97
C GLN A 76 -18.27 -0.29 -7.32
N GLU A 77 -17.73 -1.03 -8.28
CA GLU A 77 -18.45 -1.34 -9.52
C GLU A 77 -19.71 -2.14 -9.20
N PRO A 78 -20.91 -1.66 -9.58
CA PRO A 78 -22.09 -2.48 -9.48
C PRO A 78 -21.87 -3.70 -10.37
N VAL A 79 -21.98 -4.89 -9.79
CA VAL A 79 -22.16 -6.10 -10.58
C VAL A 79 -23.44 -5.84 -11.37
N GLN A 80 -23.29 -5.49 -12.65
CA GLN A 80 -24.41 -5.53 -13.59
C GLN A 80 -24.81 -7.00 -13.62
N ALA A 81 -25.76 -7.35 -12.75
CA ALA A 81 -26.54 -8.55 -12.94
C ALA A 81 -27.15 -8.38 -14.33
N ASP A 82 -26.78 -9.28 -15.23
CA ASP A 82 -27.46 -9.53 -16.49
C ASP A 82 -28.93 -9.85 -16.18
N SER A 83 -29.73 -8.84 -15.87
CA SER A 83 -31.18 -8.88 -15.98
C SER A 83 -31.50 -8.55 -17.42
N ARG A 84 -31.07 -9.43 -18.33
CA ARG A 84 -31.74 -9.64 -19.61
C ARG A 84 -32.52 -10.94 -19.50
N THR A 85 -33.56 -10.86 -18.68
CA THR A 85 -34.76 -11.68 -18.81
C THR A 85 -35.36 -11.49 -20.21
N GLU A 86 -35.72 -12.63 -20.80
CA GLU A 86 -36.66 -12.84 -21.92
C GLU A 86 -36.18 -12.55 -23.35
#